data_AF-A0A2S8FY36-F1
#
_entry.id   AF-A0A2S8FY36-F1
#
_cell.length_a   1.000
_cell.length_b   1.000
_cell.length_c   1.000
_cell.angle_alpha   90.00
_cell.angle_beta   90.00
_cell.angle_gamma   90.00
#
_symmetry.space_group_name_H-M   'P 1'
#
loop_
_entity.id
_entity.type
_entity.pdbx_description
1 polymer ?
#
loop_
_entity_poly.entity_id
_entity_poly.type
_entity_poly.pdbx_seq_one_letter_code
_entity_poly.pdbx_strand_id
1 'polypeptide(L)'
;MTPNQNLLTITLVLLAFYVGSYAVLSRQGIEQAALQDSEVYYFVEPTSEGRVSSHMVCCLLYMPLIVIETRLGSQYYPDLCCHHSLS
;
A
#
# COMPACT_ATOMS: atom_id res chain seq x y z
N MET A 1 8.58 -12.75 -31.02
CA MET A 1 8.58 -13.10 -29.59
C MET A 1 7.92 -14.45 -29.40
N THR A 2 8.51 -15.32 -28.58
CA THR A 2 7.86 -16.58 -28.19
C THR A 2 6.76 -16.30 -27.16
N PRO A 3 5.72 -17.15 -27.05
CA PRO A 3 4.64 -16.97 -26.07
C PRO A 3 5.16 -16.78 -24.63
N ASN A 4 6.27 -17.44 -24.28
CA ASN A 4 6.92 -17.30 -22.99
C ASN A 4 7.55 -15.90 -22.77
N GLN A 5 8.12 -15.29 -23.82
CA GLN A 5 8.65 -13.93 -23.74
C GLN A 5 7.55 -12.89 -23.57
N ASN A 6 6.39 -13.10 -24.22
CA ASN A 6 5.23 -12.21 -24.07
C ASN A 6 4.68 -12.27 -22.63
N LEU A 7 4.52 -13.47 -22.09
CA LEU A 7 4.05 -13.66 -20.71
C LEU A 7 5.01 -13.00 -19.71
N LEU A 8 6.32 -13.22 -19.86
CA LEU A 8 7.33 -12.60 -18.99
C LEU A 8 7.25 -11.07 -19.04
N THR A 9 7.14 -10.50 -20.23
CA THR A 9 7.05 -9.04 -20.41
C THR A 9 5.81 -8.49 -19.73
N ILE A 10 4.64 -9.12 -19.93
CA ILE A 10 3.39 -8.70 -19.30
C ILE A 10 3.51 -8.78 -17.77
N THR A 11 4.04 -9.88 -17.23
CA THR A 11 4.22 -10.04 -15.79
C THR A 11 5.14 -8.97 -15.20
N LEU A 12 6.25 -8.64 -15.88
CA LEU A 12 7.17 -7.58 -15.43
C LEU A 12 6.49 -6.20 -15.45
N VAL A 13 5.70 -5.92 -16.48
CA VAL A 13 4.94 -4.67 -16.58
C VAL A 13 3.91 -4.58 -15.45
N LEU A 14 3.14 -5.65 -15.20
CA LEU A 14 2.17 -5.69 -14.11
C LEU A 14 2.84 -5.53 -12.74
N LEU A 15 3.99 -6.17 -12.52
CA LEU A 15 4.76 -6.04 -11.30
C LEU A 15 5.26 -4.60 -11.10
N ALA A 16 5.76 -3.96 -12.17
CA ALA A 16 6.19 -2.57 -12.12
C ALA A 16 5.02 -1.63 -11.79
N PHE A 17 3.84 -1.86 -12.37
CA PHE A 17 2.63 -1.11 -12.02
C PHE A 17 2.22 -1.33 -10.57
N TYR A 18 2.24 -2.57 -10.07
CA TYR A 18 1.89 -2.90 -8.69
C TYR A 18 2.82 -2.22 -7.67
N VAL A 19 4.14 -2.26 -7.90
CA VAL A 19 5.11 -1.59 -7.02
C VAL A 19 5.03 -0.07 -7.15
N GLY A 20 4.85 0.43 -8.37
CA GLY A 20 4.72 1.86 -8.65
C GLY A 20 3.47 2.47 -8.04
N SER A 21 2.32 1.79 -8.15
CA SER A 21 1.06 2.25 -7.56
C SER A 21 1.14 2.27 -6.04
N TYR A 22 1.78 1.29 -5.42
CA TYR A 22 2.08 1.32 -3.99
C TYR A 22 2.88 2.57 -3.61
N ALA A 23 4.02 2.83 -4.28
CA ALA A 23 4.89 3.95 -3.93
C ALA A 23 4.23 5.32 -4.07
N VAL A 24 3.36 5.49 -5.08
CA VAL A 24 2.61 6.74 -5.29
C VAL A 24 1.52 6.89 -4.24
N LEU A 25 0.68 5.87 -4.08
CA LEU A 25 -0.45 5.91 -3.15
C LEU A 25 0.02 6.04 -1.70
N SER A 26 1.12 5.38 -1.33
CA SER A 26 1.59 5.41 0.05
C SER A 26 2.09 6.78 0.47
N ARG A 27 2.88 7.42 -0.40
CA ARG A 27 3.38 8.78 -0.18
C ARG A 27 2.24 9.80 -0.09
N GLN A 28 1.27 9.70 -1.00
CA GLN A 28 0.10 10.59 -0.98
C GLN A 28 -0.74 10.38 0.28
N GLY A 29 -0.95 9.14 0.71
CA GLY A 29 -1.68 8.81 1.92
C GLY A 29 -1.01 9.37 3.17
N ILE A 30 0.30 9.18 3.29
CA ILE A 30 1.11 9.69 4.42
C ILE A 30 1.10 11.22 4.46
N GLU A 31 1.27 11.88 3.31
CA GLU A 31 1.23 13.34 3.22
C GLU A 31 -0.14 13.90 3.62
N GLN A 32 -1.23 13.29 3.14
CA GLN A 32 -2.59 13.68 3.51
C GLN A 32 -2.83 13.50 5.02
N ALA A 33 -2.47 12.33 5.56
CA ALA A 33 -2.63 12.02 6.97
C ALA A 33 -1.87 13.02 7.87
N ALA A 34 -0.67 13.43 7.46
CA ALA A 34 0.11 14.45 8.15
C ALA A 34 -0.56 15.84 8.13
N LEU A 35 -1.28 16.19 7.05
CA LEU A 35 -2.00 17.46 6.96
C LEU A 35 -3.24 17.53 7.85
N GLN A 36 -3.85 16.39 8.20
CA GLN A 36 -5.03 16.34 9.07
C GLN A 36 -4.73 15.81 10.48
N ASP A 37 -3.45 15.79 10.88
CA ASP A 37 -3.01 15.31 12.20
C ASP A 37 -3.54 13.89 12.51
N SER A 38 -3.74 13.10 11.46
CA SER A 38 -4.26 11.74 11.53
C SER A 38 -3.10 10.78 11.59
N GLU A 39 -2.88 10.18 12.75
CA GLU A 39 -1.81 9.20 12.90
C GLU A 39 -2.18 7.88 12.19
N VAL A 40 -1.17 7.23 11.60
CA VAL A 40 -1.23 5.82 11.13
C VAL A 40 -2.06 5.54 9.87
N TYR A 41 -2.11 6.44 8.88
CA TYR A 41 -2.71 6.12 7.57
C TYR A 41 -1.71 6.03 6.43
N TYR A 42 -1.68 4.84 5.83
CA TYR A 42 -0.69 4.49 4.80
C TYR A 42 -1.10 4.80 3.37
N PHE A 43 -2.39 4.97 3.07
CA PHE A 43 -2.85 5.07 1.67
C PHE A 43 -3.98 6.08 1.48
N VAL A 44 -4.99 5.98 2.34
CA VAL A 44 -6.19 6.79 2.25
C VAL A 44 -6.54 7.17 3.68
N GLU A 45 -6.63 8.46 3.90
CA GLU A 45 -7.03 9.04 5.18
C GLU A 45 -8.52 8.79 5.47
N PRO A 46 -8.91 8.51 6.73
CA PRO A 46 -10.21 7.96 7.12
C PRO A 46 -11.29 9.04 7.29
N THR A 47 -11.43 9.98 6.37
CA THR A 47 -12.43 11.06 6.52
C THR A 47 -13.88 10.58 6.36
N SER A 48 -14.10 9.32 5.99
CA SER A 48 -15.41 8.67 5.93
C SER A 48 -15.29 7.14 6.03
N GLU A 49 -16.37 6.44 6.37
CA GLU A 49 -16.40 4.97 6.42
C GLU A 49 -15.97 4.31 5.10
N GLY A 50 -16.39 4.87 3.96
CA GLY A 50 -15.97 4.37 2.64
C GLY A 50 -14.46 4.50 2.39
N ARG A 51 -13.84 5.53 2.95
CA ARG A 51 -12.38 5.73 2.87
C ARG A 51 -11.62 4.83 3.81
N VAL A 52 -12.16 4.55 5.01
CA VAL A 52 -11.62 3.52 5.92
C VAL A 52 -11.61 2.15 5.22
N SER A 53 -12.73 1.77 4.59
CA SER A 53 -12.81 0.51 3.84
C SER A 53 -11.79 0.46 2.70
N SER A 54 -11.67 1.54 1.92
CA SER A 54 -10.68 1.66 0.84
C SER A 54 -9.25 1.53 1.36
N HIS A 55 -8.94 2.18 2.49
CA HIS A 55 -7.65 2.08 3.15
C HIS A 55 -7.31 0.64 3.53
N MET A 56 -8.25 -0.06 4.18
CA MET A 56 -8.06 -1.46 4.60
C MET A 56 -7.83 -2.39 3.41
N VAL A 57 -8.58 -2.21 2.31
CA VAL A 57 -8.38 -2.98 1.08
C VAL A 57 -6.99 -2.74 0.49
N CYS A 58 -6.51 -1.48 0.47
CA CYS A 58 -5.15 -1.18 0.04
C CYS A 58 -4.09 -1.83 0.94
N CYS A 59 -4.28 -1.80 2.26
CA CYS A 59 -3.38 -2.46 3.21
C CYS A 59 -3.28 -3.97 2.95
N LEU A 60 -4.41 -4.65 2.69
CA LEU A 60 -4.41 -6.08 2.35
C LEU A 60 -3.73 -6.34 1.01
N LEU A 61 -4.05 -5.55 -0.02
CA LEU A 61 -3.50 -5.72 -1.37
C LEU A 61 -1.98 -5.51 -1.41
N TYR A 62 -1.47 -4.54 -0.64
CA TYR A 62 -0.06 -4.16 -0.61
C TYR A 62 0.71 -4.72 0.59
N MET A 63 0.09 -5.60 1.40
CA MET A 63 0.72 -6.20 2.58
C MET A 63 2.15 -6.73 2.32
N PRO A 64 2.45 -7.43 1.20
CA PRO A 64 3.81 -7.89 0.94
C PRO A 64 4.83 -6.75 0.85
N LEU A 65 4.46 -5.64 0.21
CA LEU A 65 5.34 -4.48 0.07
C LEU A 65 5.48 -3.72 1.39
N ILE A 66 4.41 -3.60 2.15
CA ILE A 66 4.42 -3.00 3.50
C ILE A 66 5.40 -3.76 4.40
N VAL A 67 5.33 -5.10 4.44
CA VAL A 67 6.25 -5.93 5.23
C VAL A 67 7.71 -5.75 4.79
N ILE A 68 7.96 -5.65 3.48
CA ILE A 68 9.31 -5.37 2.96
C ILE A 68 9.79 -3.99 3.43
N GLU A 69 8.99 -2.94 3.25
CA GLU A 69 9.34 -1.57 3.62
C GLU A 69 9.64 -1.43 5.12
N THR A 70 8.88 -2.16 5.94
CA THR A 70 9.10 -2.26 7.40
C THR A 70 10.43 -2.90 7.73
N ARG A 71 10.77 -4.02 7.07
CA ARG A 71 12.07 -4.70 7.27
C ARG A 71 13.24 -3.86 6.78
N LEU A 72 13.00 -2.93 5.85
CA LEU A 72 13.97 -1.94 5.39
C LEU A 72 14.08 -0.74 6.34
N GLY A 73 13.28 -0.68 7.41
CA GLY A 73 13.40 0.32 8.46
C GLY A 73 12.45 1.53 8.33
N SER A 74 11.37 1.41 7.53
CA SER A 74 10.33 2.46 7.53
C SER A 74 9.70 2.61 8.91
N GLN A 75 9.58 3.86 9.35
CA GLN A 75 8.91 4.23 10.60
C GLN A 75 7.40 4.35 10.44
N TYR A 76 6.94 4.48 9.20
CA TYR A 76 5.54 4.29 8.88
C TYR A 76 5.34 2.78 8.88
N TYR A 77 4.92 2.21 9.99
CA TYR A 77 4.41 0.84 10.00
C TYR A 77 2.95 0.90 10.45
N PRO A 78 2.00 0.31 9.71
CA PRO A 78 0.62 0.21 10.16
C PRO A 78 0.50 -0.87 11.25
N ASP A 79 1.31 -0.78 12.33
CA ASP A 79 1.29 -1.73 13.44
C ASP A 79 -0.10 -1.73 14.09
N LEU A 80 -0.71 -0.54 14.24
CA LEU A 80 -2.09 -0.38 14.73
C LEU A 80 -3.16 -0.82 13.71
N CYS A 81 -2.96 -0.61 12.41
CA CYS A 81 -3.96 -0.93 11.39
C CYS A 81 -4.02 -2.43 11.04
N CYS A 82 -2.88 -3.12 10.98
CA CYS A 82 -2.83 -4.54 10.63
C CYS A 82 -3.19 -5.44 11.82
N HIS A 83 -2.87 -5.05 13.06
CA HIS A 83 -3.27 -5.82 14.25
C HIS A 83 -4.80 -5.91 14.42
N HIS A 84 -5.55 -4.86 14.05
CA HIS A 84 -7.01 -4.86 14.18
C HIS A 84 -7.74 -5.71 13.14
N SER A 85 -7.10 -6.05 12.01
CA SER A 85 -7.71 -6.92 10.99
C SER A 85 -7.58 -8.42 11.28
N LEU A 86 -6.78 -8.81 12.28
CA LEU A 86 -6.48 -10.19 12.64
C LEU A 86 -7.03 -10.62 14.01
N SER A 87 -7.79 -9.73 14.69
CA SER A 87 -8.49 -10.00 15.95
C SER A 87 -9.98 -10.21 15.76
#